data_AF-A0A699JY52-F1
#
_entry.id   AF-A0A699JY52-F1
#
_cell.length_a   1.000
_cell.length_b   1.000
_cell.length_c   1.000
_cell.angle_alpha   90.00
_cell.angle_beta   90.00
_cell.angle_gamma   90.00
#
_symmetry.space_group_name_H-M   'P 1'
#
loop_
_entity.id
_entity.type
_entity.pdbx_description
1 polymer ?
#
loop_
_entity_poly.entity_id
_entity_poly.type
_entity_poly.pdbx_seq_one_letter_code
_entity_poly.pdbx_strand_id
1 'polypeptide(L)'
;LVSLIHSKLGNGANTSFWEVAWRGGSPFKSLFPRLYALVTQKKIDVASKLSHSGLDVSFRHFPRGGVEIQQFEHMKEKVEGCILADMMDRWFWALEGSAEFTITSV
;
A
#
# COMPACT_ATOMS: atom_id res chain seq x y z
N LEU A 1 -5.89 -11.77 10.74
CA LEU A 1 -5.01 -12.84 10.21
C LEU A 1 -4.07 -12.41 9.07
N VAL A 2 -4.14 -11.18 8.51
CA VAL A 2 -3.35 -10.81 7.31
C VAL A 2 -2.25 -9.75 7.57
N SER A 3 -1.74 -9.62 8.80
CA SER A 3 -0.68 -8.65 9.14
C SER A 3 0.64 -9.31 9.53
N LEU A 4 0.94 -10.50 9.00
CA LEU A 4 2.20 -11.22 9.28
C LEU A 4 3.27 -10.97 8.20
N ILE A 5 2.95 -10.24 7.13
CA ILE A 5 3.85 -9.99 6.02
C ILE A 5 4.09 -8.48 5.91
N HIS A 6 5.36 -8.07 6.05
CA HIS A 6 5.81 -6.71 5.83
C HIS A 6 6.58 -6.63 4.50
N SER A 7 6.16 -5.74 3.60
CA SER A 7 6.91 -5.41 2.40
C SER A 7 7.86 -4.23 2.66
N LYS A 8 9.13 -4.37 2.30
CA LYS A 8 10.00 -3.21 2.06
C LYS A 8 9.92 -2.87 0.58
N LEU A 9 9.33 -1.71 0.31
CA LEU A 9 9.18 -1.20 -1.05
C LEU A 9 10.55 -1.00 -1.70
N GLY A 10 10.73 -1.59 -2.88
CA GLY A 10 11.83 -1.37 -3.80
C GLY A 10 11.30 -0.62 -5.01
N ASN A 11 11.24 -1.31 -6.15
CA ASN A 11 10.75 -0.79 -7.42
C ASN A 11 9.22 -0.74 -7.49
N GLY A 12 8.50 -1.35 -6.55
CA GLY A 12 7.04 -1.29 -6.44
C GLY A 12 6.27 -2.20 -7.40
N ALA A 13 6.95 -2.97 -8.26
CA ALA A 13 6.31 -3.77 -9.30
C ALA A 13 5.57 -5.01 -8.75
N ASN A 14 5.92 -5.46 -7.53
CA ASN A 14 5.31 -6.63 -6.88
C ASN A 14 4.44 -6.25 -5.68
N THR A 15 4.20 -4.95 -5.47
CA THR A 15 3.49 -4.44 -4.30
C THR A 15 2.20 -3.78 -4.74
N SER A 16 1.05 -4.25 -4.27
CA SER A 16 -0.24 -3.64 -4.61
C SER A 16 -0.38 -2.25 -3.97
N PHE A 17 -0.74 -1.25 -4.77
CA PHE A 17 -0.94 0.12 -4.29
C PHE A 17 -2.06 0.22 -3.25
N TRP A 18 -3.15 -0.56 -3.40
CA TRP A 18 -4.33 -0.46 -2.54
C TRP A 18 -4.34 -1.47 -1.40
N GLU A 19 -3.83 -2.68 -1.66
CA GLU A 19 -4.05 -3.84 -0.80
C GLU A 19 -2.94 -4.05 0.23
N VAL A 20 -1.74 -3.50 0.00
CA VAL A 20 -0.57 -3.68 0.87
C VAL A 20 -0.28 -2.40 1.65
N ALA A 21 0.20 -2.54 2.89
CA ALA A 21 0.68 -1.43 3.72
C ALA A 21 2.11 -1.01 3.33
N TRP A 22 2.27 -0.53 2.10
CA TRP A 22 3.59 -0.19 1.54
C TRP A 22 4.07 1.22 1.92
N ARG A 23 3.15 2.07 2.39
CA ARG A 23 3.42 3.44 2.86
C ARG A 23 2.72 3.68 4.20
N GLY A 24 3.41 3.37 5.29
CA GLY A 24 2.88 3.41 6.66
C GLY A 24 2.33 2.07 7.12
N GLY A 25 1.57 2.05 8.22
CA GLY A 25 1.12 0.81 8.88
C GLY A 25 -0.21 0.24 8.40
N SER A 26 -0.83 0.81 7.36
CA SER A 26 -2.15 0.35 6.90
C SER A 26 -2.29 0.47 5.38
N PRO A 27 -2.97 -0.49 4.71
CA PRO A 27 -3.26 -0.39 3.29
C PRO A 27 -4.12 0.82 2.95
N PHE A 28 -3.89 1.40 1.77
CA PHE A 28 -4.65 2.58 1.33
C PHE A 28 -6.14 2.33 1.15
N LYS A 29 -6.58 1.10 0.83
CA LYS A 29 -8.02 0.79 0.80
C LYS A 29 -8.72 1.01 2.14
N SER A 30 -8.00 0.77 3.24
CA SER A 30 -8.52 0.90 4.61
C SER A 30 -8.49 2.35 5.06
N LEU A 31 -7.47 3.11 4.66
CA LEU A 31 -7.33 4.53 4.98
C LEU A 31 -8.27 5.41 4.15
N PHE A 32 -8.50 5.06 2.88
CA PHE A 32 -9.23 5.86 1.91
C PHE A 32 -10.39 5.07 1.25
N PRO A 33 -11.36 4.57 2.04
CA PRO A 33 -12.41 3.68 1.52
C PRO A 33 -13.33 4.34 0.49
N ARG A 34 -13.50 5.67 0.53
CA ARG A 34 -14.33 6.40 -0.44
C ARG A 34 -13.64 6.47 -1.79
N LEU A 35 -12.34 6.75 -1.81
CA LEU A 35 -11.55 6.67 -3.05
C LEU A 35 -11.49 5.25 -3.59
N TYR A 36 -11.28 4.26 -2.73
CA TYR A 36 -11.21 2.86 -3.16
C TYR A 36 -12.50 2.37 -3.84
N ALA A 37 -13.66 2.92 -3.46
CA ALA A 37 -14.93 2.66 -4.14
C ALA A 37 -14.96 3.22 -5.58
N LEU A 38 -14.20 4.29 -5.87
CA LEU A 38 -14.07 4.89 -7.19
C LEU A 38 -13.05 4.16 -8.08
N VAL A 39 -12.18 3.32 -7.52
CA VAL A 39 -11.09 2.66 -8.27
C VAL A 39 -11.64 1.60 -9.24
N THR A 40 -11.24 1.69 -10.51
CA THR A 40 -11.49 0.67 -11.54
C THR A 40 -10.40 -0.41 -11.55
N GLN A 41 -9.13 -0.02 -11.33
CA GLN A 41 -7.97 -0.92 -11.33
C GLN A 41 -7.48 -1.21 -9.90
N LYS A 42 -8.18 -2.07 -9.17
CA LYS A 42 -7.84 -2.39 -7.76
C LYS A 42 -6.53 -3.13 -7.58
N LYS A 43 -6.10 -3.89 -8.60
CA LYS A 43 -4.90 -4.72 -8.59
C LYS A 43 -3.64 -4.00 -9.10
N ILE A 44 -3.69 -2.68 -9.32
CA ILE A 44 -2.53 -1.92 -9.78
C ILE A 44 -1.40 -1.97 -8.74
N ASP A 45 -0.18 -2.19 -9.21
CA ASP A 45 1.03 -2.15 -8.39
C ASP A 45 1.50 -0.70 -8.17
N VAL A 46 2.41 -0.50 -7.23
CA VAL A 46 2.90 0.83 -6.86
C VAL A 46 3.68 1.47 -8.01
N ALA A 47 4.51 0.71 -8.72
CA ALA A 47 5.31 1.25 -9.83
C ALA A 47 4.42 1.84 -10.92
N SER A 48 3.47 1.03 -11.40
CA SER A 48 2.52 1.42 -12.45
C SER A 48 1.63 2.58 -12.00
N LYS A 49 1.21 2.60 -10.73
CA LYS A 49 0.36 3.69 -10.21
C LYS A 49 1.10 5.03 -10.15
N LEU A 50 2.38 5.02 -9.76
CA LEU A 50 3.20 6.23 -9.64
C LEU A 50 3.78 6.69 -10.98
N SER A 51 3.83 5.83 -12.01
CA SER A 51 4.24 6.23 -13.36
C SER A 51 3.14 6.96 -14.14
N HIS A 52 1.89 6.96 -13.66
CA HIS A 52 0.80 7.70 -14.27
C HIS A 52 0.97 9.21 -14.06
N SER A 53 0.38 10.02 -14.95
CA SER A 53 0.36 11.48 -14.83
C SER A 53 -0.39 11.99 -13.59
N GLY A 54 -1.22 11.16 -12.96
CA GLY A 54 -1.98 11.51 -11.77
C GLY A 54 -2.48 10.28 -11.01
N LEU A 55 -2.72 10.47 -9.70
CA LEU A 55 -3.24 9.41 -8.82
C LEU A 55 -4.73 9.12 -9.05
N ASP A 56 -5.44 9.94 -9.82
CA ASP A 56 -6.86 9.82 -10.15
C ASP A 56 -7.13 9.07 -11.47
N VAL A 57 -6.11 8.78 -12.29
CA VAL A 57 -6.24 8.13 -13.62
C VAL A 57 -7.06 6.82 -13.60
N SER A 58 -7.04 6.09 -12.49
CA SER A 58 -7.78 4.83 -12.33
C SER A 58 -9.10 4.99 -11.57
N PHE A 59 -9.62 6.21 -11.41
CA PHE A 59 -10.92 6.47 -10.79
C PHE A 59 -12.01 6.53 -11.85
N ARG A 60 -13.23 6.07 -11.51
CA ARG A 60 -14.42 6.16 -12.38
C ARG A 60 -14.82 7.60 -12.69
N HIS A 61 -14.54 8.51 -11.76
CA HIS A 61 -14.66 9.95 -11.91
C HIS A 61 -13.72 10.64 -10.93
N PHE A 62 -13.42 11.91 -11.18
CA PHE A 62 -12.68 12.74 -10.25
C PHE A 62 -13.45 12.91 -8.92
N PRO A 63 -12.78 12.95 -7.75
CA PRO A 63 -13.43 13.19 -6.46
C PRO A 63 -14.30 14.46 -6.48
N ARG A 64 -15.58 14.35 -6.13
CA ARG A 64 -16.55 15.45 -6.37
C ARG A 64 -16.72 16.44 -5.22
N GLY A 65 -16.11 16.15 -4.07
CA GLY A 65 -16.18 17.03 -2.90
C GLY A 65 -16.22 16.26 -1.58
N GLY A 66 -16.32 17.01 -0.48
CA GLY A 66 -16.47 16.47 0.87
C GLY A 66 -15.39 15.44 1.22
N VAL A 67 -15.84 14.28 1.72
CA VAL A 67 -14.94 13.21 2.16
C VAL A 67 -14.07 12.63 1.05
N GLU A 68 -14.52 12.64 -0.21
CA GLU A 68 -13.71 12.11 -1.33
C GLU A 68 -12.48 12.99 -1.56
N ILE A 69 -12.67 14.32 -1.62
CA ILE A 69 -11.57 15.27 -1.78
C ILE A 69 -10.64 15.23 -0.57
N GLN A 70 -11.18 15.19 0.66
CA GLN A 70 -10.35 15.09 1.88
C GLN A 70 -9.47 13.83 1.88
N GLN A 71 -10.04 12.69 1.48
CA GLN A 71 -9.26 11.46 1.34
C GLN A 71 -8.22 11.57 0.22
N PHE A 72 -8.53 12.28 -0.88
CA PHE A 72 -7.62 12.44 -2.00
C PHE A 72 -6.42 13.31 -1.65
N GLU A 73 -6.65 14.45 -0.99
CA GLU A 73 -5.57 15.31 -0.48
C GLU A 73 -4.66 14.54 0.48
N HIS A 74 -5.24 13.84 1.46
CA HIS A 74 -4.44 13.06 2.42
C HIS A 74 -3.70 11.89 1.74
N MET A 75 -4.27 11.26 0.70
CA MET A 75 -3.56 10.25 -0.08
C MET A 75 -2.37 10.85 -0.84
N LYS A 76 -2.51 12.06 -1.40
CA LYS A 76 -1.41 12.77 -2.07
C LYS A 76 -0.27 13.05 -1.09
N GLU A 77 -0.57 13.58 0.09
CA GLU A 77 0.42 13.83 1.16
C GLU A 77 1.17 12.55 1.56
N LYS A 78 0.47 11.41 1.66
CA LYS A 78 1.12 10.12 1.98
C LYS A 78 2.07 9.65 0.89
N VAL A 79 1.72 9.88 -0.38
CA VAL A 79 2.51 9.47 -1.55
C VAL A 79 3.66 10.45 -1.81
N GLU A 80 3.53 11.70 -1.37
CA GLU A 80 4.55 12.72 -1.54
C GLU A 80 5.93 12.26 -1.01
N GLY A 81 6.98 12.58 -1.76
CA GLY A 81 8.35 12.16 -1.46
C GLY A 81 8.59 10.65 -1.54
N CYS A 82 7.68 9.86 -2.11
CA CYS A 82 7.94 8.47 -2.40
C CYS A 82 8.92 8.35 -3.58
N ILE A 83 10.11 7.81 -3.29
CA ILE A 83 11.14 7.50 -4.29
C ILE A 83 11.24 5.98 -4.37
N LEU A 84 10.99 5.43 -5.56
CA LEU A 84 11.16 4.01 -5.83
C LEU A 84 12.65 3.73 -6.04
N ALA A 85 13.13 2.63 -5.46
CA ALA A 85 14.50 2.20 -5.64
C ALA A 85 14.59 1.25 -6.83
N ASP A 86 15.70 1.30 -7.58
CA ASP A 86 15.97 0.36 -8.67
C ASP A 86 16.43 -1.01 -8.13
N MET A 87 15.56 -1.64 -7.34
CA MET A 87 15.76 -2.96 -6.76
C MET A 87 14.40 -3.62 -6.53
N MET A 88 14.36 -4.95 -6.52
CA MET A 88 13.10 -5.66 -6.29
C MET A 88 12.53 -5.38 -4.88
N ASP A 89 11.20 -5.36 -4.81
CA ASP A 89 10.47 -5.39 -3.54
C ASP A 89 10.89 -6.59 -2.69
N ARG A 90 11.01 -6.39 -1.38
CA ARG A 90 11.38 -7.44 -0.43
C ARG A 90 10.25 -7.72 0.54
N TRP A 91 10.02 -8.99 0.83
CA TRP A 91 8.96 -9.44 1.72
C TRP A 91 9.57 -10.11 2.96
N PHE A 92 9.06 -9.74 4.14
CA PHE A 92 9.50 -10.28 5.42
C PHE A 92 8.29 -10.83 6.16
N TRP A 93 8.46 -11.99 6.78
CA TRP A 93 7.51 -12.48 7.77
C TRP A 93 7.82 -11.83 9.10
N ALA A 94 6.88 -11.08 9.66
CA ALA A 94 6.92 -10.79 11.07
C ALA A 94 6.52 -12.08 11.79
N LEU A 95 7.51 -12.89 12.17
CA LEU A 95 7.28 -13.91 13.18
C LEU A 95 6.85 -13.19 14.45
N GLU A 96 5.65 -13.51 14.93
CA GLU A 96 5.19 -13.03 16.22
C GLU A 96 6.17 -13.52 17.28
N GLY A 97 6.97 -12.60 17.82
CA GLY A 97 7.96 -12.86 18.86
C GLY A 97 7.25 -13.17 20.18
N SER A 98 6.82 -14.42 20.33
CA SER A 98 6.50 -15.03 21.61
C SER A 98 6.52 -16.55 21.42
N ALA A 99 7.70 -17.10 21.21
CA ALA A 99 7.93 -18.48 21.58
C ALA A 99 9.39 -18.68 21.97
N GLU A 100 9.64 -18.57 23.27
CA GLU A 100 10.72 -19.33 23.88
C GLU A 100 10.46 -20.81 23.62
N PHE A 101 11.02 -21.33 22.53
CA PHE A 101 11.13 -22.77 22.36
C PHE A 101 12.50 -23.19 22.88
N THR A 102 12.56 -23.57 24.15
CA THR A 102 13.68 -24.35 24.69
C THR A 102 13.52 -25.79 24.20
N ILE A 103 14.30 -26.17 23.18
CA ILE A 103 14.47 -27.59 22.83
C ILE A 103 15.42 -28.18 23.87
N THR A 104 14.89 -28.96 24.81
CA THR A 104 15.70 -29.90 25.58
C THR A 104 15.67 -31.24 24.84
N SER A 105 16.83 -31.69 24.36
CA SER A 105 16.99 -33.05 23.86
C SER A 105 17.09 -34.00 25.05
N VAL A 106 16.39 -35.13 24.99
CA VAL A 106 16.60 -36.30 25.86
C VAL A 106 17.76 -37.12 25.31
#